data_AF-R7NJY5-F1
#
_entry.id   AF-R7NJY5-F1
#
_cell.length_a   1.000
_cell.length_b   1.000
_cell.length_c   1.000
_cell.angle_alpha   90.00
_cell.angle_beta   90.00
_cell.angle_gamma   90.00
#
_symmetry.space_group_name_H-M   'P 1'
#
loop_
_entity.id
_entity.type
_entity.pdbx_description
1 polymer ?
#
loop_
_entity_poly.entity_id
_entity_poly.type
_entity_poly.pdbx_seq_one_letter_code
_entity_poly.pdbx_strand_id
1 'polypeptide(L)'
;MHTEIFSNIDLLVSMAGSSLNVGDIEAELVTVNKEIQNKKQEIEDLKSMMNDARYFNASSELVDKNIEVSLKSKISRLNREIKDIESKLEEIKVDENKFYEDITALKEKINENEKYVSVLEAKIDTSSSNYDSFLKGEEAHLQKLKDELLNKEKKHQAILKNLDLEGQALSELRLKKEAEEIRLGDIVDNLNNPNAYIDQELKSQDEEKLISLHETLDELQKKKLDFLTDPNMIGADAKELVLNENYTEALNKIRELLNVVKEKPFMDVTNLAVLDEELEKKELERNELANYIDSKNYASMNSDEISKRIEYLNNEIEKGQNSITHLREMNQGIDQELDHNLTNLIHDLETRILQLGTEILEYDKLLKDSTKSRRTKANLENGILKKQKEKDTLEQILRDYKSDLFFQVTVLNTVNKIIQKFEGNIEKYHSEIGNLQRIQGLDEVSKDFIEEEKDKEKLKSINEEILQIKTRKKFDRTPDEIYDQIEMLLANESSQTSKFETEKEQTIDLGIDDLFHDEVIEQPRYKVVEMIPAQTIQSDGVVAGGVSYGA
;
A
#
# COMPACT_ATOMS: atom_id res chain seq x y z
N MET A 1 -76.48 19.41 1.69
CA MET A 1 -75.60 19.12 0.55
C MET A 1 -74.13 19.31 0.91
N HIS A 2 -73.63 20.52 1.23
CA HIS A 2 -72.24 20.68 1.72
C HIS A 2 -71.86 19.76 2.89
N THR A 3 -72.78 19.50 3.84
CA THR A 3 -72.57 18.58 4.97
C THR A 3 -72.37 17.12 4.53
N GLU A 4 -73.03 16.69 3.44
CA GLU A 4 -72.89 15.33 2.89
C GLU A 4 -71.61 15.20 2.06
N ILE A 5 -71.24 16.25 1.31
CA ILE A 5 -69.95 16.33 0.60
C ILE A 5 -68.79 16.29 1.59
N PHE A 6 -68.85 17.07 2.67
CA PHE A 6 -67.82 17.07 3.71
C PHE A 6 -67.74 15.72 4.44
N SER A 7 -68.87 15.08 4.73
CA SER A 7 -68.89 13.74 5.32
C SER A 7 -68.26 12.69 4.41
N ASN A 8 -68.43 12.81 3.10
CA ASN A 8 -67.82 11.89 2.12
C ASN A 8 -66.31 12.17 1.94
N ILE A 9 -65.89 13.43 1.99
CA ILE A 9 -64.45 13.80 2.02
C ILE A 9 -63.81 13.28 3.31
N ASP A 10 -64.45 13.43 4.47
CA ASP A 10 -63.98 12.87 5.74
C ASP A 10 -63.88 11.34 5.72
N LEU A 11 -64.79 10.67 4.99
CA LEU A 11 -64.74 9.23 4.81
C LEU A 11 -63.51 8.82 3.97
N LEU A 12 -63.21 9.53 2.87
CA LEU A 12 -62.00 9.30 2.06
C LEU A 12 -60.71 9.59 2.84
N VAL A 13 -60.70 10.65 3.65
CA VAL A 13 -59.58 10.99 4.53
C VAL A 13 -59.38 9.91 5.61
N SER A 14 -60.46 9.38 6.18
CA SER A 14 -60.39 8.29 7.17
C SER A 14 -59.91 6.97 6.57
N MET A 15 -60.25 6.71 5.30
CA MET A 15 -59.71 5.59 4.51
C MET A 15 -58.22 5.75 4.21
N ALA A 16 -57.78 6.99 3.96
CA ALA A 16 -56.38 7.34 3.81
C ALA A 16 -55.61 7.29 5.14
N GLY A 17 -56.29 7.26 6.29
CA GLY A 17 -55.71 6.90 7.59
C GLY A 17 -54.55 7.80 8.05
N SER A 18 -54.57 9.09 7.69
CA SER A 18 -53.57 10.04 8.18
C SER A 18 -53.82 10.38 9.66
N SER A 19 -52.74 10.39 10.45
CA SER A 19 -52.76 10.69 11.89
C SER A 19 -52.50 12.16 12.21
N LEU A 20 -52.15 12.97 11.20
CA LEU A 20 -51.67 14.34 11.38
C LEU A 20 -52.81 15.35 11.28
N ASN A 21 -52.84 16.32 12.19
CA ASN A 21 -53.84 17.38 12.15
C ASN A 21 -53.41 18.51 11.19
N VAL A 22 -54.35 19.07 10.43
CA VAL A 22 -54.13 20.13 9.43
C VAL A 22 -53.38 21.33 10.02
N GLY A 23 -53.80 21.79 11.21
CA GLY A 23 -53.14 22.93 11.87
C GLY A 23 -51.70 22.66 12.34
N ASP A 24 -51.37 21.40 12.64
CA ASP A 24 -50.00 21.01 12.98
C ASP A 24 -49.14 20.93 11.71
N ILE A 25 -49.70 20.43 10.60
CA ILE A 25 -49.04 20.38 9.29
C ILE A 25 -48.74 21.78 8.76
N GLU A 26 -49.69 22.72 8.83
CA GLU A 26 -49.46 24.12 8.41
C GLU A 26 -48.36 24.79 9.22
N ALA A 27 -48.34 24.59 10.54
CA ALA A 27 -47.31 25.14 11.41
C ALA A 27 -45.93 24.56 11.09
N GLU A 28 -45.84 23.24 10.84
CA GLU A 28 -44.61 22.59 10.41
C GLU A 28 -44.18 22.97 8.99
N LEU A 29 -45.12 23.23 8.06
CA LEU A 29 -44.78 23.70 6.72
C LEU A 29 -44.12 25.08 6.75
N VAL A 30 -44.56 25.98 7.65
CA VAL A 30 -43.93 27.30 7.83
C VAL A 30 -42.50 27.15 8.37
N THR A 31 -42.27 26.25 9.33
CA THR A 31 -40.91 26.01 9.85
C THR A 31 -40.01 25.36 8.80
N VAL A 32 -40.49 24.33 8.10
CA VAL A 32 -39.75 23.64 7.03
C VAL A 32 -39.39 24.60 5.89
N ASN A 33 -40.31 25.46 5.44
CA ASN A 33 -40.00 26.44 4.40
C ASN A 33 -38.91 27.44 4.83
N LYS A 34 -38.94 27.89 6.09
CA LYS A 34 -37.92 28.77 6.65
C LYS A 34 -36.56 28.06 6.73
N GLU A 35 -36.55 26.79 7.13
CA GLU A 35 -35.33 25.98 7.18
C GLU A 35 -34.74 25.73 5.79
N ILE A 36 -35.57 25.41 4.79
CA ILE A 36 -35.13 25.28 3.39
C ILE A 36 -34.48 26.57 2.90
N GLN A 37 -35.08 27.74 3.18
CA GLN A 37 -34.50 29.02 2.77
C GLN A 37 -33.16 29.30 3.45
N ASN A 38 -33.05 29.03 4.76
CA ASN A 38 -31.80 29.18 5.50
C ASN A 38 -30.71 28.25 4.96
N LYS A 39 -31.05 27.00 4.64
CA LYS A 39 -30.11 26.01 4.09
C LYS A 39 -29.64 26.36 2.69
N LYS A 40 -30.53 26.87 1.83
CA LYS A 40 -30.16 27.41 0.51
C LYS A 40 -29.14 28.55 0.63
N GLN A 41 -29.37 29.48 1.56
CA GLN A 41 -28.44 30.58 1.82
C GLN A 41 -27.10 30.06 2.35
N GLU A 42 -27.11 29.11 3.29
CA GLU A 42 -25.88 28.52 3.85
C GLU A 42 -25.04 27.81 2.76
N ILE A 43 -25.69 27.13 1.81
CA ILE A 43 -25.03 26.51 0.66
C ILE A 43 -24.40 27.55 -0.26
N GLU A 44 -25.11 28.64 -0.56
CA GLU A 44 -24.61 29.71 -1.42
C GLU A 44 -23.41 30.42 -0.78
N ASP A 45 -23.51 30.73 0.52
CA ASP A 45 -22.45 31.32 1.31
C ASP A 45 -21.21 30.40 1.32
N LEU A 46 -21.39 29.10 1.59
CA LEU A 46 -20.29 28.12 1.59
C LEU A 46 -19.64 28.04 0.21
N LYS A 47 -20.41 27.90 -0.87
CA LYS A 47 -19.89 27.88 -2.25
C LYS A 47 -19.08 29.14 -2.59
N SER A 48 -19.52 30.31 -2.13
CA SER A 48 -18.79 31.57 -2.35
C SER A 48 -17.44 31.61 -1.63
N MET A 49 -17.33 30.91 -0.48
CA MET A 49 -16.11 30.81 0.31
C MET A 49 -15.18 29.68 -0.16
N MET A 50 -15.65 28.73 -0.97
CA MET A 50 -14.84 27.64 -1.54
C MET A 50 -14.03 28.12 -2.74
N ASN A 51 -12.94 28.86 -2.49
CA ASN A 51 -12.01 29.28 -3.53
C ASN A 51 -10.59 28.72 -3.28
N ASP A 52 -9.81 28.54 -4.34
CA ASP A 52 -8.46 27.97 -4.25
C ASP A 52 -7.53 28.80 -3.34
N ALA A 53 -7.78 30.10 -3.23
CA ALA A 53 -7.03 31.01 -2.36
C ALA A 53 -7.24 30.73 -0.86
N ARG A 54 -8.41 30.22 -0.45
CA ARG A 54 -8.71 29.85 0.93
C ARG A 54 -8.00 28.57 1.34
N TYR A 55 -7.85 27.63 0.41
CA TYR A 55 -7.20 26.34 0.65
C TYR A 55 -5.68 26.40 0.48
N PHE A 56 -5.15 27.48 -0.10
CA PHE A 56 -3.73 27.61 -0.34
C PHE A 56 -2.94 27.97 0.92
N ASN A 57 -2.05 27.06 1.34
CA ASN A 57 -1.17 27.25 2.47
C ASN A 57 0.13 27.94 2.06
N ALA A 58 0.07 29.27 1.95
CA ALA A 58 1.23 30.11 1.65
C ALA A 58 2.39 29.98 2.67
N SER A 59 2.08 29.59 3.91
CA SER A 59 3.11 29.40 4.94
C SER A 59 3.98 28.18 4.64
N SER A 60 3.37 27.07 4.20
CA SER A 60 4.11 25.85 3.85
C SER A 60 5.00 26.06 2.62
N GLU A 61 4.51 26.76 1.59
CA GLU A 61 5.32 27.12 0.42
C GLU A 61 6.55 27.96 0.81
N LEU A 62 6.38 28.91 1.74
CA LEU A 62 7.46 29.76 2.22
C LEU A 62 8.49 28.96 3.03
N VAL A 63 8.04 27.99 3.84
CA VAL A 63 8.93 27.06 4.56
C VAL A 63 9.76 26.24 3.58
N ASP A 64 9.14 25.69 2.55
CA ASP A 64 9.86 24.90 1.53
C ASP A 64 10.86 25.76 0.75
N LYS A 65 10.51 27.00 0.39
CA LYS A 65 11.47 27.96 -0.19
C LYS A 65 12.66 28.24 0.74
N ASN A 66 12.41 28.37 2.04
CA ASN A 66 13.50 28.56 3.02
C ASN A 66 14.39 27.31 3.14
N ILE A 67 13.79 26.12 3.12
CA ILE A 67 14.51 24.84 3.12
C ILE A 67 15.36 24.73 1.85
N GLU A 68 14.81 25.06 0.68
CA GLU A 68 15.52 25.07 -0.61
C GLU A 68 16.79 25.94 -0.55
N VAL A 69 16.67 27.17 -0.07
CA VAL A 69 17.81 28.09 0.09
C VAL A 69 18.85 27.53 1.06
N SER A 70 18.40 26.97 2.18
CA SER A 70 19.28 26.34 3.18
C SER A 70 20.04 25.14 2.62
N LEU A 71 19.36 24.25 1.90
CA LEU A 71 19.94 23.07 1.26
C LEU A 71 20.95 23.46 0.16
N LYS A 72 20.59 24.42 -0.70
CA LYS A 72 21.53 24.96 -1.72
C LYS A 72 22.81 25.52 -1.10
N SER A 73 22.68 26.24 0.02
CA SER A 73 23.83 26.74 0.80
C SER A 73 24.66 25.59 1.39
N LYS A 74 24.01 24.57 1.95
CA LYS A 74 24.68 23.40 2.53
C LYS A 74 25.44 22.59 1.47
N ILE A 75 24.82 22.30 0.33
CA ILE A 75 25.44 21.63 -0.83
C ILE A 75 26.64 22.46 -1.32
N SER A 76 26.51 23.79 -1.38
CA SER A 76 27.62 24.67 -1.77
C SER A 76 28.81 24.59 -0.80
N ARG A 77 28.56 24.46 0.51
CA ARG A 77 29.63 24.26 1.50
C ARG A 77 30.29 22.88 1.34
N LEU A 78 29.50 21.82 1.20
CA LEU A 78 29.99 20.47 0.96
C LEU A 78 30.83 20.40 -0.32
N ASN A 79 30.42 21.08 -1.41
CA ASN A 79 31.21 21.16 -2.64
C ASN A 79 32.57 21.83 -2.43
N ARG A 80 32.66 22.85 -1.56
CA ARG A 80 33.95 23.47 -1.21
C ARG A 80 34.82 22.53 -0.39
N GLU A 81 34.26 21.89 0.64
CA GLU A 81 34.98 20.91 1.46
C GLU A 81 35.48 19.72 0.64
N ILE A 82 34.67 19.18 -0.27
CA ILE A 82 35.05 18.12 -1.21
C ILE A 82 36.26 18.57 -2.04
N LYS A 83 36.19 19.79 -2.62
CA LYS A 83 37.28 20.34 -3.44
C LYS A 83 38.57 20.53 -2.63
N ASP A 84 38.46 20.94 -1.37
CA ASP A 84 39.61 21.10 -0.48
C ASP A 84 40.26 19.75 -0.14
N ILE A 85 39.46 18.70 0.14
CA ILE A 85 39.97 17.34 0.37
C ILE A 85 40.58 16.75 -0.91
N GLU A 86 39.95 16.96 -2.08
CA GLU A 86 40.51 16.52 -3.36
C GLU A 86 41.88 17.15 -3.63
N SER A 87 42.04 18.43 -3.30
CA SER A 87 43.33 19.13 -3.43
C SER A 87 44.38 18.54 -2.49
N LYS A 88 44.03 18.27 -1.21
CA LYS A 88 44.92 17.62 -0.25
C LYS A 88 45.30 16.20 -0.67
N LEU A 89 44.35 15.41 -1.19
CA LEU A 89 44.63 14.06 -1.68
C LEU A 89 45.64 14.09 -2.83
N GLU A 90 45.53 15.06 -3.72
CA GLU A 90 46.48 15.21 -4.82
C GLU A 90 47.89 15.58 -4.31
N GLU A 91 47.99 16.46 -3.32
CA GLU A 91 49.26 16.75 -2.65
C GLU A 91 49.87 15.49 -2.00
N ILE A 92 49.06 14.71 -1.27
CA ILE A 92 49.50 13.46 -0.62
C ILE A 92 49.96 12.42 -1.64
N LYS A 93 49.30 12.30 -2.81
CA LYS A 93 49.75 11.41 -3.89
C LYS A 93 51.08 11.83 -4.50
N VAL A 94 51.32 13.14 -4.64
CA VAL A 94 52.62 13.64 -5.11
C VAL A 94 53.72 13.26 -4.12
N ASP A 95 53.46 13.43 -2.82
CA ASP A 95 54.39 13.00 -1.77
C ASP A 95 54.61 11.48 -1.77
N GLU A 96 53.55 10.68 -1.95
CA GLU A 96 53.62 9.22 -2.04
C GLU A 96 54.54 8.76 -3.17
N ASN A 97 54.34 9.29 -4.38
CA ASN A 97 55.17 8.97 -5.54
C ASN A 97 56.64 9.32 -5.29
N LYS A 98 56.90 10.50 -4.70
CA LYS A 98 58.26 10.93 -4.37
C LYS A 98 58.94 10.01 -3.37
N PHE A 99 58.23 9.59 -2.31
CA PHE A 99 58.77 8.64 -1.34
C PHE A 99 58.96 7.25 -1.94
N TYR A 100 58.10 6.83 -2.86
CA TYR A 100 58.25 5.57 -3.58
C TYR A 100 59.52 5.57 -4.43
N GLU A 101 59.75 6.62 -5.24
CA GLU A 101 60.97 6.80 -6.03
C GLU A 101 62.24 6.85 -5.16
N ASP A 102 62.17 7.54 -4.03
CA ASP A 102 63.27 7.62 -3.06
C ASP A 102 63.61 6.25 -2.46
N ILE A 103 62.60 5.43 -2.15
CA ILE A 103 62.75 4.09 -1.59
C ILE A 103 63.33 3.14 -2.63
N THR A 104 62.87 3.19 -3.88
CA THR A 104 63.40 2.34 -4.97
C THR A 104 64.86 2.68 -5.24
N ALA A 105 65.22 3.96 -5.33
CA ALA A 105 66.61 4.40 -5.49
C ALA A 105 67.52 3.98 -4.31
N LEU A 106 67.01 4.02 -3.08
CA LEU A 106 67.75 3.54 -1.90
C LEU A 106 67.95 2.01 -1.94
N LYS A 107 66.94 1.24 -2.36
CA LYS A 107 67.04 -0.22 -2.51
C LYS A 107 68.08 -0.61 -3.57
N GLU A 108 68.14 0.12 -4.68
CA GLU A 108 69.17 -0.07 -5.71
C GLU A 108 70.57 0.20 -5.15
N LYS A 109 70.77 1.33 -4.45
CA LYS A 109 72.06 1.66 -3.80
C LYS A 109 72.48 0.62 -2.77
N ILE A 110 71.54 0.10 -1.96
CA ILE A 110 71.83 -0.97 -1.00
C ILE A 110 72.28 -2.22 -1.74
N ASN A 111 71.61 -2.63 -2.82
CA ASN A 111 71.98 -3.80 -3.61
C ASN A 111 73.36 -3.65 -4.28
N GLU A 112 73.71 -2.47 -4.78
CA GLU A 112 75.05 -2.17 -5.29
C GLU A 112 76.11 -2.30 -4.20
N ASN A 113 75.84 -1.75 -3.01
CA ASN A 113 76.77 -1.84 -1.88
C ASN A 113 76.88 -3.27 -1.31
N GLU A 114 75.80 -4.05 -1.28
CA GLU A 114 75.85 -5.47 -0.89
C GLU A 114 76.74 -6.27 -1.84
N LYS A 115 76.61 -6.05 -3.16
CA LYS A 115 77.52 -6.65 -4.15
C LYS A 115 78.97 -6.25 -3.92
N TYR A 116 79.22 -4.98 -3.57
CA TYR A 116 80.57 -4.48 -3.32
C TYR A 116 81.17 -5.09 -2.04
N VAL A 117 80.39 -5.19 -0.96
CA VAL A 117 80.79 -5.89 0.28
C VAL A 117 81.12 -7.36 -0.01
N SER A 118 80.27 -8.10 -0.74
CA SER A 118 80.56 -9.49 -1.09
C SER A 118 81.84 -9.68 -1.92
N VAL A 119 82.17 -8.72 -2.80
CA VAL A 119 83.44 -8.73 -3.54
C VAL A 119 84.64 -8.47 -2.62
N LEU A 120 84.49 -7.62 -1.61
CA LEU A 120 85.51 -7.36 -0.61
C LEU A 120 85.74 -8.57 0.31
N GLU A 121 84.67 -9.24 0.76
CA GLU A 121 84.73 -10.48 1.55
C GLU A 121 85.53 -11.58 0.82
N ALA A 122 85.21 -11.84 -0.46
CA ALA A 122 85.91 -12.84 -1.27
C ALA A 122 87.41 -12.54 -1.49
N LYS A 123 87.79 -11.26 -1.47
CA LYS A 123 89.20 -10.81 -1.58
C LYS A 123 89.99 -10.91 -0.27
N ILE A 124 89.31 -10.75 0.87
CA ILE A 124 89.90 -10.92 2.21
C ILE A 124 90.28 -12.39 2.44
N ASP A 125 89.43 -13.32 2.01
CA ASP A 125 89.72 -14.76 2.06
C ASP A 125 90.94 -15.19 1.23
N THR A 126 91.37 -14.35 0.27
CA THR A 126 92.49 -14.62 -0.64
C THR A 126 93.75 -13.79 -0.39
N SER A 127 93.73 -12.71 0.43
CA SER A 127 94.89 -11.84 0.64
C SER A 127 94.90 -11.08 1.98
N SER A 128 96.09 -10.91 2.58
CA SER A 128 96.30 -10.47 3.97
C SER A 128 95.89 -9.02 4.32
N SER A 129 95.20 -8.88 5.46
CA SER A 129 95.18 -7.78 6.45
C SER A 129 94.64 -6.38 6.05
N ASN A 130 94.93 -5.84 4.87
CA ASN A 130 94.63 -4.43 4.58
C ASN A 130 93.17 -4.13 4.21
N TYR A 131 92.41 -5.12 3.72
CA TYR A 131 91.02 -4.94 3.27
C TYR A 131 89.98 -4.99 4.41
N ASP A 132 90.38 -5.43 5.60
CA ASP A 132 89.48 -5.60 6.76
C ASP A 132 88.93 -4.26 7.29
N SER A 133 89.71 -3.18 7.17
CA SER A 133 89.28 -1.83 7.55
C SER A 133 88.28 -1.21 6.55
N PHE A 134 88.44 -1.51 5.25
CA PHE A 134 87.51 -1.08 4.20
C PHE A 134 86.19 -1.84 4.28
N LEU A 135 86.23 -3.16 4.56
CA LEU A 135 85.04 -3.96 4.79
C LEU A 135 84.20 -3.40 5.93
N LYS A 136 84.79 -3.17 7.11
CA LYS A 136 84.08 -2.59 8.27
C LYS A 136 83.52 -1.20 8.00
N GLY A 137 84.24 -0.38 7.24
CA GLY A 137 83.76 0.94 6.82
C GLY A 137 82.52 0.85 5.92
N GLU A 138 82.53 -0.10 4.99
CA GLU A 138 81.43 -0.28 4.05
C GLU A 138 80.24 -1.02 4.65
N GLU A 139 80.47 -1.98 5.56
CA GLU A 139 79.41 -2.59 6.39
C GLU A 139 78.69 -1.52 7.24
N ALA A 140 79.44 -0.59 7.83
CA ALA A 140 78.85 0.52 8.57
C ALA A 140 78.08 1.49 7.66
N HIS A 141 78.54 1.70 6.43
CA HIS A 141 77.82 2.50 5.43
C HIS A 141 76.55 1.80 4.95
N LEU A 142 76.60 0.48 4.71
CA LEU A 142 75.44 -0.36 4.40
C LEU A 142 74.40 -0.30 5.53
N GLN A 143 74.84 -0.38 6.78
CA GLN A 143 73.93 -0.30 7.92
C GLN A 143 73.23 1.06 7.98
N LYS A 144 73.94 2.17 7.72
CA LYS A 144 73.33 3.51 7.63
C LYS A 144 72.28 3.61 6.51
N LEU A 145 72.56 3.03 5.35
CA LEU A 145 71.58 3.00 4.24
C LEU A 145 70.36 2.15 4.60
N LYS A 146 70.54 1.03 5.30
CA LYS A 146 69.44 0.19 5.81
C LYS A 146 68.59 0.95 6.84
N ASP A 147 69.21 1.73 7.73
CA ASP A 147 68.51 2.57 8.70
C ASP A 147 67.77 3.73 8.01
N GLU A 148 68.35 4.34 6.98
CA GLU A 148 67.70 5.38 6.17
C GLU A 148 66.49 4.82 5.40
N LEU A 149 66.63 3.64 4.81
CA LEU A 149 65.55 2.91 4.14
C LEU A 149 64.40 2.65 5.12
N LEU A 150 64.69 2.10 6.30
CA LEU A 150 63.68 1.83 7.33
C LEU A 150 62.91 3.10 7.73
N ASN A 151 63.61 4.24 7.84
CA ASN A 151 62.99 5.52 8.17
C ASN A 151 62.11 6.06 7.03
N LYS A 152 62.53 5.92 5.78
CA LYS A 152 61.70 6.31 4.63
C LYS A 152 60.50 5.39 4.45
N GLU A 153 60.65 4.08 4.64
CA GLU A 153 59.53 3.12 4.60
C GLU A 153 58.48 3.42 5.69
N LYS A 154 58.90 3.78 6.90
CA LYS A 154 57.97 4.25 7.96
C LYS A 154 57.21 5.52 7.56
N LYS A 155 57.88 6.48 6.92
CA LYS A 155 57.23 7.72 6.44
C LYS A 155 56.26 7.43 5.29
N HIS A 156 56.63 6.56 4.36
CA HIS A 156 55.76 6.11 3.27
C HIS A 156 54.49 5.41 3.80
N GLN A 157 54.64 4.52 4.80
CA GLN A 157 53.48 3.92 5.48
C GLN A 157 52.55 4.96 6.14
N ALA A 158 53.12 6.02 6.74
CA ALA A 158 52.31 7.10 7.30
C ALA A 158 51.55 7.90 6.23
N ILE A 159 52.18 8.12 5.07
CA ILE A 159 51.55 8.77 3.91
C ILE A 159 50.41 7.92 3.37
N LEU A 160 50.60 6.61 3.20
CA LEU A 160 49.55 5.69 2.78
C LEU A 160 48.35 5.72 3.73
N LYS A 161 48.60 5.70 5.05
CA LYS A 161 47.53 5.82 6.05
C LYS A 161 46.77 7.15 5.94
N ASN A 162 47.47 8.25 5.71
CA ASN A 162 46.83 9.56 5.52
C ASN A 162 45.99 9.60 4.22
N LEU A 163 46.47 8.96 3.15
CA LEU A 163 45.74 8.84 1.90
C LEU A 163 44.44 8.05 2.07
N ASP A 164 44.46 6.97 2.84
CA ASP A 164 43.26 6.19 3.18
C ASP A 164 42.25 7.01 4.00
N LEU A 165 42.73 7.76 5.01
CA LEU A 165 41.86 8.58 5.87
C LEU A 165 41.18 9.71 5.09
N GLU A 166 41.94 10.45 4.28
CA GLU A 166 41.39 11.52 3.44
C GLU A 166 40.48 10.96 2.33
N GLY A 167 40.78 9.75 1.82
CA GLY A 167 39.92 9.04 0.88
C GLY A 167 38.57 8.63 1.49
N GLN A 168 38.57 8.16 2.74
CA GLN A 168 37.34 7.87 3.49
C GLN A 168 36.54 9.15 3.75
N ALA A 169 37.19 10.22 4.19
CA ALA A 169 36.54 11.51 4.43
C ALA A 169 35.88 12.06 3.15
N LEU A 170 36.55 11.94 1.99
CA LEU A 170 35.99 12.33 0.70
C LEU A 170 34.73 11.53 0.35
N SER A 171 34.76 10.21 0.57
CA SER A 171 33.60 9.33 0.32
C SER A 171 32.40 9.74 1.19
N GLU A 172 32.62 9.96 2.49
CA GLU A 172 31.58 10.40 3.41
C GLU A 172 30.98 11.76 3.03
N LEU A 173 31.81 12.73 2.62
CA LEU A 173 31.32 14.03 2.17
C LEU A 173 30.49 13.92 0.88
N ARG A 174 30.89 13.05 -0.06
CA ARG A 174 30.12 12.80 -1.28
C ARG A 174 28.76 12.18 -0.98
N LEU A 175 28.70 11.19 -0.09
CA LEU A 175 27.44 10.59 0.35
C LEU A 175 26.52 11.62 1.05
N LYS A 176 27.09 12.47 1.91
CA LYS A 176 26.35 13.57 2.54
C LYS A 176 25.81 14.54 1.50
N LYS A 177 26.61 14.90 0.50
CA LYS A 177 26.17 15.79 -0.59
C LYS A 177 25.01 15.18 -1.37
N GLU A 178 25.11 13.92 -1.77
CA GLU A 178 24.07 13.21 -2.52
C GLU A 178 22.75 13.16 -1.72
N ALA A 179 22.82 12.86 -0.43
CA ALA A 179 21.63 12.87 0.44
C ALA A 179 20.95 14.25 0.51
N GLU A 180 21.71 15.34 0.55
CA GLU A 180 21.14 16.70 0.54
C GLU A 180 20.64 17.11 -0.86
N GLU A 181 21.24 16.61 -1.94
CA GLU A 181 20.76 16.82 -3.32
C GLU A 181 19.43 16.11 -3.57
N ILE A 182 19.25 14.89 -3.06
CA ILE A 182 17.96 14.17 -3.11
C ILE A 182 16.89 14.98 -2.38
N ARG A 183 17.17 15.41 -1.14
CA ARG A 183 16.24 16.24 -0.36
C ARG A 183 15.89 17.55 -1.06
N LEU A 184 16.87 18.17 -1.73
CA LEU A 184 16.62 19.38 -2.51
C LEU A 184 15.71 19.08 -3.70
N GLY A 185 15.89 17.94 -4.37
CA GLY A 185 15.01 17.46 -5.43
C GLY A 185 13.55 17.36 -4.96
N ASP A 186 13.31 16.67 -3.84
CA ASP A 186 11.98 16.50 -3.27
C ASP A 186 11.29 17.85 -2.98
N ILE A 187 12.03 18.81 -2.40
CA ILE A 187 11.50 20.14 -2.09
C ILE A 187 11.22 20.95 -3.36
N VAL A 188 12.09 20.87 -4.37
CA VAL A 188 11.88 21.54 -5.66
C VAL A 188 10.66 20.97 -6.38
N ASP A 189 10.45 19.65 -6.32
CA ASP A 189 9.29 18.99 -6.91
C ASP A 189 7.99 19.43 -6.22
N ASN A 190 8.00 19.58 -4.89
CA ASN A 190 6.88 20.16 -4.14
C ASN A 190 6.62 21.61 -4.54
N LEU A 191 7.66 22.44 -4.63
CA LEU A 191 7.54 23.85 -5.04
C LEU A 191 7.03 24.03 -6.47
N ASN A 192 7.34 23.09 -7.36
CA ASN A 192 6.85 23.09 -8.74
C ASN A 192 5.40 22.59 -8.87
N ASN A 193 4.84 22.00 -7.80
CA ASN A 193 3.47 21.50 -7.79
C ASN A 193 2.57 22.39 -6.90
N PRO A 194 1.76 23.29 -7.48
CA PRO A 194 0.85 24.16 -6.72
C PRO A 194 -0.13 23.39 -5.83
N ASN A 195 -0.47 22.15 -6.20
CA ASN A 195 -1.38 21.30 -5.43
C ASN A 195 -0.75 20.75 -4.14
N ALA A 196 0.58 20.78 -4.01
CA ALA A 196 1.26 20.31 -2.80
C ALA A 196 0.95 21.20 -1.58
N TYR A 197 0.52 22.43 -1.81
CA TYR A 197 0.20 23.41 -0.77
C TYR A 197 -1.30 23.65 -0.59
N ILE A 198 -2.14 22.85 -1.24
CA ILE A 198 -3.59 22.89 -1.01
C ILE A 198 -3.89 22.09 0.24
N ASP A 199 -4.57 22.72 1.20
CA ASP A 199 -5.15 22.05 2.37
C ASP A 199 -6.33 21.18 1.92
N GLN A 200 -5.99 19.95 1.51
CA GLN A 200 -6.93 18.98 1.00
C GLN A 200 -7.89 18.49 2.10
N GLU A 201 -7.48 18.56 3.37
CA GLU A 201 -8.33 18.21 4.51
C GLU A 201 -9.42 19.27 4.72
N LEU A 202 -9.05 20.54 4.74
CA LEU A 202 -10.02 21.64 4.84
C LEU A 202 -10.97 21.66 3.64
N LYS A 203 -10.46 21.39 2.43
CA LYS A 203 -11.28 21.27 1.23
C LYS A 203 -12.25 20.11 1.33
N SER A 204 -11.80 18.93 1.77
CA SER A 204 -12.66 17.75 1.97
C SER A 204 -13.73 18.01 3.02
N GLN A 205 -13.40 18.69 4.13
CA GLN A 205 -14.38 19.04 5.17
C GLN A 205 -15.44 20.01 4.66
N ASP A 206 -15.05 21.03 3.89
CA ASP A 206 -16.01 21.95 3.26
C ASP A 206 -16.88 21.23 2.21
N GLU A 207 -16.32 20.30 1.43
CA GLU A 207 -17.04 19.46 0.48
C GLU A 207 -18.04 18.51 1.17
N GLU A 208 -17.65 17.85 2.25
CA GLU A 208 -18.52 17.01 3.09
C GLU A 208 -19.64 17.83 3.74
N LYS A 209 -19.31 19.03 4.24
CA LYS A 209 -20.30 19.96 4.76
C LYS A 209 -21.28 20.39 3.67
N LEU A 210 -20.80 20.61 2.45
CA LEU A 210 -21.67 20.94 1.32
C LEU A 210 -22.59 19.78 0.98
N ILE A 211 -22.09 18.54 0.94
CA ILE A 211 -22.89 17.34 0.68
C ILE A 211 -23.98 17.17 1.75
N SER A 212 -23.62 17.19 3.04
CA SER A 212 -24.60 17.08 4.13
C SER A 212 -25.65 18.20 4.12
N LEU A 213 -25.28 19.42 3.71
CA LEU A 213 -26.25 20.51 3.53
C LEU A 213 -27.20 20.26 2.35
N HIS A 214 -26.74 19.62 1.26
CA HIS A 214 -27.64 19.24 0.16
C HIS A 214 -28.54 18.07 0.57
N GLU A 215 -28.03 17.06 1.25
CA GLU A 215 -28.82 15.93 1.76
C GLU A 215 -29.93 16.40 2.71
N THR A 216 -29.60 17.26 3.68
CA THR A 216 -30.60 17.83 4.60
C THR A 216 -31.62 18.71 3.87
N LEU A 217 -31.21 19.42 2.82
CA LEU A 217 -32.13 20.20 1.99
C LEU A 217 -33.07 19.30 1.19
N ASP A 218 -32.60 18.18 0.66
CA ASP A 218 -33.42 17.20 -0.05
C ASP A 218 -34.41 16.51 0.90
N GLU A 219 -33.97 16.15 2.11
CA GLU A 219 -34.84 15.63 3.17
C GLU A 219 -35.95 16.62 3.54
N LEU A 220 -35.61 17.90 3.72
CA LEU A 220 -36.60 18.94 4.02
C LEU A 220 -37.56 19.18 2.84
N GLN A 221 -37.08 19.10 1.60
CA GLN A 221 -37.93 19.21 0.42
C GLN A 221 -38.87 18.00 0.30
N LYS A 222 -38.39 16.80 0.60
CA LYS A 222 -39.22 15.60 0.65
C LYS A 222 -40.26 15.70 1.76
N LYS A 223 -39.86 16.11 2.97
CA LYS A 223 -40.78 16.34 4.09
C LYS A 223 -41.85 17.39 3.75
N LYS A 224 -41.48 18.46 3.04
CA LYS A 224 -42.42 19.45 2.53
C LYS A 224 -43.42 18.84 1.55
N LEU A 225 -42.95 18.01 0.62
CA LEU A 225 -43.82 17.31 -0.33
C LEU A 225 -44.77 16.38 0.41
N ASP A 226 -44.27 15.55 1.33
CA ASP A 226 -45.05 14.60 2.13
C ASP A 226 -46.19 15.31 2.88
N PHE A 227 -45.92 16.49 3.47
CA PHE A 227 -46.94 17.31 4.14
C PHE A 227 -47.99 17.89 3.19
N LEU A 228 -47.58 18.34 1.99
CA LEU A 228 -48.52 18.88 0.99
C LEU A 228 -49.38 17.77 0.35
N THR A 229 -48.86 16.55 0.28
CA THR A 229 -49.56 15.38 -0.23
C THR A 229 -50.32 14.62 0.86
N ASP A 230 -50.30 15.09 2.11
CA ASP A 230 -50.98 14.42 3.21
C ASP A 230 -52.51 14.41 2.99
N PRO A 231 -53.19 13.26 3.16
CA PRO A 231 -54.63 13.15 2.96
C PRO A 231 -55.48 14.15 3.76
N ASN A 232 -55.06 14.54 4.97
CA ASN A 232 -55.77 15.53 5.79
C ASN A 232 -55.62 16.94 5.19
N MET A 233 -54.45 17.29 4.64
CA MET A 233 -54.24 18.56 3.95
C MET A 233 -55.02 18.63 2.64
N ILE A 234 -54.93 17.59 1.80
CA ILE A 234 -55.68 17.53 0.53
C ILE A 234 -57.20 17.59 0.82
N GLY A 235 -57.67 16.91 1.86
CA GLY A 235 -59.06 16.94 2.30
C GLY A 235 -59.51 18.31 2.85
N ALA A 236 -58.64 19.02 3.57
CA ALA A 236 -58.91 20.37 4.06
C ALA A 236 -58.97 21.40 2.92
N ASP A 237 -57.99 21.36 2.01
CA ASP A 237 -57.95 22.19 0.81
C ASP A 237 -59.18 21.95 -0.07
N ALA A 238 -59.58 20.70 -0.26
CA ALA A 238 -60.80 20.34 -0.99
C ALA A 238 -62.06 20.93 -0.33
N LYS A 239 -62.17 20.90 1.00
CA LYS A 239 -63.29 21.51 1.73
C LYS A 239 -63.30 23.02 1.61
N GLU A 240 -62.14 23.68 1.68
CA GLU A 240 -62.02 25.12 1.50
C GLU A 240 -62.42 25.55 0.08
N LEU A 241 -62.01 24.80 -0.94
CA LEU A 241 -62.40 25.04 -2.34
C LEU A 241 -63.91 24.86 -2.59
N VAL A 242 -64.55 23.89 -1.91
CA VAL A 242 -66.01 23.71 -1.93
C VAL A 242 -66.74 24.87 -1.24
N LEU A 243 -66.17 25.45 -0.17
CA LEU A 243 -66.73 26.63 0.49
C LEU A 243 -66.61 27.90 -0.37
N ASN A 244 -65.58 27.98 -1.20
CA ASN A 244 -65.30 29.11 -2.10
C ASN A 244 -65.98 28.98 -3.48
N GLU A 245 -66.91 28.02 -3.65
CA GLU A 245 -67.65 27.75 -4.90
C GLU A 245 -66.76 27.38 -6.12
N ASN A 246 -65.49 27.00 -5.91
CA ASN A 246 -64.59 26.55 -6.98
C ASN A 246 -64.64 25.02 -7.14
N TYR A 247 -65.76 24.55 -7.69
CA TYR A 247 -66.08 23.13 -7.77
C TYR A 247 -65.15 22.33 -8.69
N THR A 248 -64.55 22.96 -9.70
CA THR A 248 -63.66 22.30 -10.67
C THR A 248 -62.30 21.96 -10.04
N GLU A 249 -61.72 22.89 -9.27
CA GLU A 249 -60.47 22.64 -8.54
C GLU A 249 -60.69 21.73 -7.33
N ALA A 250 -61.85 21.84 -6.67
CA ALA A 250 -62.24 20.92 -5.60
C ALA A 250 -62.30 19.46 -6.10
N LEU A 251 -62.91 19.19 -7.26
CA LEU A 251 -62.94 17.84 -7.84
C LEU A 251 -61.54 17.32 -8.19
N ASN A 252 -60.63 18.17 -8.66
CA ASN A 252 -59.25 17.77 -8.93
C ASN A 252 -58.50 17.38 -7.65
N LYS A 253 -58.67 18.14 -6.56
CA LYS A 253 -58.10 17.79 -5.24
C LYS A 253 -58.71 16.53 -4.64
N ILE A 254 -60.00 16.31 -4.84
CA ILE A 254 -60.68 15.08 -4.41
C ILE A 254 -60.24 13.87 -5.25
N ARG A 255 -59.88 14.08 -6.53
CA ARG A 255 -59.26 13.05 -7.38
C ARG A 255 -57.81 12.75 -6.96
N GLU A 256 -57.03 13.74 -6.53
CA GLU A 256 -55.72 13.51 -5.90
C GLU A 256 -55.87 12.68 -4.62
N LEU A 257 -56.82 13.03 -3.75
CA LEU A 257 -57.12 12.25 -2.54
C LEU A 257 -57.57 10.81 -2.87
N LEU A 258 -58.38 10.63 -3.91
CA LEU A 258 -58.78 9.32 -4.40
C LEU A 258 -57.56 8.49 -4.80
N ASN A 259 -56.65 9.04 -5.60
CA ASN A 259 -55.44 8.33 -6.01
C ASN A 259 -54.58 7.90 -4.81
N VAL A 260 -54.41 8.76 -3.81
CA VAL A 260 -53.68 8.43 -2.57
C VAL A 260 -54.36 7.29 -1.78
N VAL A 261 -55.70 7.25 -1.80
CA VAL A 261 -56.46 6.15 -1.17
C VAL A 261 -56.34 4.84 -1.97
N LYS A 262 -56.29 4.90 -3.31
CA LYS A 262 -56.14 3.75 -4.21
C LYS A 262 -54.74 3.13 -4.18
N GLU A 263 -53.72 3.94 -3.96
CA GLU A 263 -52.34 3.46 -3.81
C GLU A 263 -52.16 2.54 -2.59
N LYS A 264 -53.09 2.56 -1.63
CA LYS A 264 -53.09 1.61 -0.52
C LYS A 264 -53.55 0.22 -0.97
N PRO A 265 -52.82 -0.85 -0.61
CA PRO A 265 -53.17 -2.20 -1.00
C PRO A 265 -54.58 -2.60 -0.53
N PHE A 266 -55.29 -3.31 -1.39
CA PHE A 266 -56.63 -3.85 -1.17
C PHE A 266 -57.77 -2.82 -1.05
N MET A 267 -57.51 -1.50 -1.13
CA MET A 267 -58.56 -0.49 -0.96
C MET A 267 -59.58 -0.46 -2.12
N ASP A 268 -59.14 -0.82 -3.33
CA ASP A 268 -59.97 -0.88 -4.55
C ASP A 268 -60.78 -2.18 -4.70
N VAL A 269 -60.63 -3.13 -3.78
CA VAL A 269 -61.36 -4.41 -3.86
C VAL A 269 -62.83 -4.17 -3.48
N THR A 270 -63.73 -4.48 -4.41
CA THR A 270 -65.18 -4.27 -4.28
C THR A 270 -65.87 -5.41 -3.52
N ASN A 271 -65.35 -6.63 -3.61
CA ASN A 271 -65.98 -7.82 -3.02
C ASN A 271 -65.37 -8.20 -1.67
N LEU A 272 -66.13 -8.01 -0.59
CA LEU A 272 -65.74 -8.37 0.78
C LEU A 272 -65.40 -9.86 0.95
N ALA A 273 -66.00 -10.76 0.16
CA ALA A 273 -65.70 -12.20 0.23
C ALA A 273 -64.29 -12.53 -0.28
N VAL A 274 -63.77 -11.76 -1.25
CA VAL A 274 -62.40 -11.91 -1.77
C VAL A 274 -61.38 -11.43 -0.74
N LEU A 275 -61.72 -10.39 0.03
CA LEU A 275 -60.91 -9.91 1.16
C LEU A 275 -60.89 -10.93 2.32
N ASP A 276 -61.97 -11.70 2.51
CA ASP A 276 -62.02 -12.76 3.53
C ASP A 276 -61.13 -13.95 3.16
N GLU A 277 -61.17 -14.40 1.92
CA GLU A 277 -60.29 -15.48 1.41
C GLU A 277 -58.81 -15.06 1.46
N GLU A 278 -58.48 -13.82 1.06
CA GLU A 278 -57.10 -13.34 1.09
C GLU A 278 -56.61 -13.09 2.53
N LEU A 279 -57.48 -12.64 3.45
CA LEU A 279 -57.14 -12.53 4.87
C LEU A 279 -56.82 -13.89 5.49
N GLU A 280 -57.64 -14.91 5.21
CA GLU A 280 -57.42 -16.27 5.71
C GLU A 280 -56.09 -16.85 5.18
N LYS A 281 -55.81 -16.66 3.89
CA LYS A 281 -54.56 -17.07 3.25
C LYS A 281 -53.34 -16.37 3.85
N LYS A 282 -53.39 -15.05 4.05
CA LYS A 282 -52.29 -14.27 4.65
C LYS A 282 -52.07 -14.59 6.12
N GLU A 283 -53.14 -14.87 6.88
CA GLU A 283 -53.02 -15.33 8.27
C GLU A 283 -52.40 -16.73 8.35
N LEU A 284 -52.67 -17.63 7.39
CA LEU A 284 -51.98 -18.92 7.26
C LEU A 284 -50.49 -18.73 6.91
N GLU A 285 -50.18 -17.94 5.87
CA GLU A 285 -48.79 -17.63 5.46
C GLU A 285 -47.97 -17.04 6.62
N ARG A 286 -48.55 -16.13 7.41
CA ARG A 286 -47.93 -15.57 8.61
C ARG A 286 -47.60 -16.66 9.63
N ASN A 287 -48.54 -17.56 9.91
CA ASN A 287 -48.36 -18.61 10.91
C ASN A 287 -47.31 -19.63 10.44
N GLU A 288 -47.28 -19.97 9.15
CA GLU A 288 -46.27 -20.84 8.56
C GLU A 288 -44.88 -20.20 8.63
N LEU A 289 -44.74 -18.92 8.27
CA LEU A 289 -43.47 -18.21 8.32
C LEU A 289 -42.98 -18.01 9.76
N ALA A 290 -43.87 -17.69 10.70
CA ALA A 290 -43.53 -17.59 12.12
C ALA A 290 -43.01 -18.93 12.68
N ASN A 291 -43.70 -20.03 12.38
CA ASN A 291 -43.25 -21.37 12.77
C ASN A 291 -41.93 -21.77 12.09
N TYR A 292 -41.71 -21.34 10.84
CA TYR A 292 -40.45 -21.57 10.12
C TYR A 292 -39.29 -20.80 10.76
N ILE A 293 -39.47 -19.53 11.12
CA ILE A 293 -38.46 -18.72 11.81
C ILE A 293 -38.11 -19.34 13.16
N ASP A 294 -39.12 -19.77 13.94
CA ASP A 294 -38.91 -20.38 15.26
C ASP A 294 -38.20 -21.75 15.20
N SER A 295 -38.29 -22.46 14.07
CA SER A 295 -37.68 -23.78 13.87
C SER A 295 -36.36 -23.77 13.09
N LYS A 296 -36.00 -22.65 12.45
CA LYS A 296 -34.80 -22.54 11.64
C LYS A 296 -33.55 -22.36 12.50
N ASN A 297 -32.51 -23.12 12.19
CA ASN A 297 -31.20 -22.98 12.84
C ASN A 297 -30.34 -22.01 12.01
N TYR A 298 -30.13 -20.80 12.52
CA TYR A 298 -29.37 -19.72 11.88
C TYR A 298 -27.85 -19.79 12.17
N ALA A 299 -27.26 -20.98 12.28
CA ALA A 299 -25.82 -21.11 12.52
C ALA A 299 -25.03 -20.85 11.23
N SER A 300 -24.15 -19.83 11.18
CA SER A 300 -23.26 -19.61 10.04
C SER A 300 -21.96 -20.44 10.18
N MET A 301 -21.52 -21.09 9.10
CA MET A 301 -20.32 -21.94 9.09
C MET A 301 -18.99 -21.16 9.21
N ASN A 302 -17.98 -21.77 9.84
CA ASN A 302 -16.58 -21.73 9.36
C ASN A 302 -15.64 -22.80 9.98
N SER A 303 -16.13 -24.00 10.34
CA SER A 303 -15.29 -25.05 10.95
C SER A 303 -14.69 -26.04 9.94
N ASP A 304 -15.34 -26.25 8.78
CA ASP A 304 -14.95 -27.31 7.84
C ASP A 304 -13.74 -26.91 6.98
N GLU A 305 -13.70 -25.68 6.46
CA GLU A 305 -12.59 -25.14 5.68
C GLU A 305 -11.30 -25.01 6.51
N ILE A 306 -11.45 -24.56 7.77
CA ILE A 306 -10.34 -24.48 8.72
C ILE A 306 -9.80 -25.88 9.02
N SER A 307 -10.69 -26.85 9.24
CA SER A 307 -10.31 -28.25 9.49
C SER A 307 -9.55 -28.87 8.31
N LYS A 308 -10.03 -28.64 7.08
CA LYS A 308 -9.34 -29.08 5.84
C LYS A 308 -7.96 -28.47 5.68
N ARG A 309 -7.79 -27.18 6.03
CA ARG A 309 -6.48 -26.51 5.98
C ARG A 309 -5.51 -27.07 7.03
N ILE A 310 -5.98 -27.30 8.25
CA ILE A 310 -5.18 -27.92 9.32
C ILE A 310 -4.73 -29.33 8.90
N GLU A 311 -5.62 -30.14 8.32
CA GLU A 311 -5.28 -31.48 7.83
C GLU A 311 -4.20 -31.44 6.74
N TYR A 312 -4.34 -30.53 5.75
CA TYR A 312 -3.32 -30.31 4.73
C TYR A 312 -1.95 -29.95 5.33
N LEU A 313 -1.91 -28.99 6.27
CA LEU A 313 -0.67 -28.55 6.91
C LEU A 313 -0.01 -29.68 7.70
N ASN A 314 -0.79 -30.50 8.41
CA ASN A 314 -0.27 -31.68 9.13
C ASN A 314 0.37 -32.70 8.19
N ASN A 315 -0.26 -32.98 7.04
CA ASN A 315 0.30 -33.88 6.03
C ASN A 315 1.63 -33.35 5.45
N GLU A 316 1.74 -32.04 5.23
CA GLU A 316 2.98 -31.43 4.75
C GLU A 316 4.09 -31.43 5.82
N ILE A 317 3.73 -31.26 7.10
CA ILE A 317 4.67 -31.41 8.22
C ILE A 317 5.23 -32.83 8.26
N GLU A 318 4.38 -33.85 8.16
CA GLU A 318 4.79 -35.25 8.19
C GLU A 318 5.75 -35.58 7.03
N LYS A 319 5.42 -35.15 5.80
CA LYS A 319 6.33 -35.28 4.65
C LYS A 319 7.67 -34.58 4.86
N GLY A 320 7.64 -33.38 5.45
CA GLY A 320 8.85 -32.63 5.80
C GLY A 320 9.71 -33.37 6.82
N GLN A 321 9.10 -33.90 7.89
CA GLN A 321 9.80 -34.66 8.94
C GLN A 321 10.42 -35.96 8.40
N ASN A 322 9.70 -36.69 7.55
CA ASN A 322 10.23 -37.88 6.88
C ASN A 322 11.43 -37.55 6.00
N SER A 323 11.36 -36.44 5.25
CA SER A 323 12.46 -35.96 4.40
C SER A 323 13.68 -35.56 5.22
N ILE A 324 13.50 -34.84 6.35
CA ILE A 324 14.57 -34.48 7.28
C ILE A 324 15.24 -35.75 7.82
N THR A 325 14.47 -36.76 8.20
CA THR A 325 14.99 -38.00 8.79
C THR A 325 15.87 -38.74 7.78
N HIS A 326 15.40 -38.93 6.55
CA HIS A 326 16.19 -39.52 5.47
C HIS A 326 17.49 -38.73 5.18
N LEU A 327 17.42 -37.39 5.14
CA LEU A 327 18.60 -36.55 4.91
C LEU A 327 19.61 -36.62 6.08
N ARG A 328 19.14 -36.73 7.32
CA ARG A 328 20.00 -36.92 8.50
C ARG A 328 20.69 -38.27 8.50
N GLU A 329 20.00 -39.34 8.12
CA GLU A 329 20.60 -40.67 7.93
C GLU A 329 21.69 -40.65 6.86
N MET A 330 21.45 -39.96 5.74
CA MET A 330 22.44 -39.79 4.68
C MET A 330 23.68 -39.02 5.16
N ASN A 331 23.50 -37.92 5.90
CA ASN A 331 24.61 -37.17 6.50
C ASN A 331 25.41 -38.02 7.48
N GLN A 332 24.74 -38.82 8.32
CA GLN A 332 25.40 -39.70 9.26
C GLN A 332 26.27 -40.76 8.55
N GLY A 333 25.82 -41.27 7.39
CA GLY A 333 26.62 -42.16 6.55
C GLY A 333 27.88 -41.49 6.00
N ILE A 334 27.76 -40.25 5.52
CA ILE A 334 28.90 -39.47 5.00
C ILE A 334 29.88 -39.13 6.14
N ASP A 335 29.40 -38.70 7.31
CA ASP A 335 30.25 -38.41 8.47
C ASP A 335 31.05 -39.65 8.93
N GLN A 336 30.43 -40.84 8.93
CA GLN A 336 31.14 -42.07 9.25
C GLN A 336 32.24 -42.40 8.23
N GLU A 337 31.99 -42.19 6.94
CA GLU A 337 32.98 -42.40 5.88
C GLU A 337 34.17 -41.42 6.00
N LEU A 338 33.87 -40.16 6.33
CA LEU A 338 34.84 -39.10 6.59
C LEU A 338 35.75 -39.41 7.79
N ASP A 339 35.15 -39.75 8.93
CA ASP A 339 35.87 -39.95 10.19
C ASP A 339 36.69 -41.26 10.21
N HIS A 340 36.11 -42.38 9.77
CA HIS A 340 36.76 -43.68 9.91
C HIS A 340 37.68 -44.06 8.75
N ASN A 341 37.39 -43.62 7.52
CA ASN A 341 38.13 -44.08 6.34
C ASN A 341 39.05 -42.99 5.80
N LEU A 342 38.50 -41.83 5.43
CA LEU A 342 39.24 -40.84 4.66
C LEU A 342 40.27 -40.08 5.52
N THR A 343 39.86 -39.63 6.71
CA THR A 343 40.75 -38.87 7.62
C THR A 343 41.92 -39.71 8.10
N ASN A 344 41.68 -40.99 8.43
CA ASN A 344 42.73 -41.92 8.84
C ASN A 344 43.72 -42.22 7.70
N LEU A 345 43.22 -42.45 6.47
CA LEU A 345 44.07 -42.67 5.29
C LEU A 345 44.95 -41.44 4.98
N ILE A 346 44.40 -40.24 5.10
CA ILE A 346 45.14 -38.98 4.96
C ILE A 346 46.24 -38.90 6.01
N HIS A 347 45.92 -39.19 7.28
CA HIS A 347 46.88 -39.13 8.38
C HIS A 347 48.02 -40.14 8.23
N ASP A 348 47.70 -41.38 7.83
CA ASP A 348 48.68 -42.43 7.59
C ASP A 348 49.61 -42.06 6.42
N LEU A 349 49.07 -41.50 5.34
CA LEU A 349 49.85 -41.02 4.19
C LEU A 349 50.76 -39.85 4.57
N GLU A 350 50.26 -38.87 5.33
CA GLU A 350 51.08 -37.75 5.83
C GLU A 350 52.24 -38.25 6.69
N THR A 351 51.97 -39.19 7.58
CA THR A 351 53.00 -39.83 8.43
C THR A 351 54.02 -40.57 7.58
N ARG A 352 53.58 -41.29 6.54
CA ARG A 352 54.48 -42.02 5.63
C ARG A 352 55.34 -41.09 4.77
N ILE A 353 54.78 -39.99 4.28
CA ILE A 353 55.51 -38.95 3.53
C ILE A 353 56.58 -38.31 4.42
N LEU A 354 56.26 -38.02 5.69
CA LEU A 354 57.22 -37.50 6.66
C LEU A 354 58.36 -38.50 6.91
N GLN A 355 58.06 -39.78 7.11
CA GLN A 355 59.07 -40.84 7.26
C GLN A 355 59.99 -40.92 6.03
N LEU A 356 59.43 -40.91 4.82
CA LEU A 356 60.23 -40.90 3.59
C LEU A 356 61.11 -39.65 3.48
N GLY A 357 60.61 -38.48 3.90
CA GLY A 357 61.40 -37.26 4.00
C GLY A 357 62.58 -37.41 4.95
N THR A 358 62.40 -38.05 6.11
CA THR A 358 63.49 -38.34 7.05
C THR A 358 64.50 -39.35 6.48
N GLU A 359 64.03 -40.41 5.80
CA GLU A 359 64.88 -41.38 5.13
C GLU A 359 65.74 -40.70 4.05
N ILE A 360 65.16 -39.83 3.21
CA ILE A 360 65.90 -39.09 2.17
C ILE A 360 67.01 -38.24 2.80
N LEU A 361 66.73 -37.54 3.90
CA LEU A 361 67.73 -36.75 4.63
C LEU A 361 68.86 -37.61 5.21
N GLU A 362 68.57 -38.83 5.67
CA GLU A 362 69.59 -39.78 6.13
C GLU A 362 70.47 -40.29 4.97
N TYR A 363 69.88 -40.60 3.81
CA TYR A 363 70.64 -40.95 2.61
C TYR A 363 71.55 -39.81 2.15
N ASP A 364 71.05 -38.57 2.21
CA ASP A 364 71.82 -37.36 1.88
C ASP A 364 73.00 -37.13 2.85
N LYS A 365 72.81 -37.40 4.14
CA LYS A 365 73.90 -37.37 5.14
C LYS A 365 74.97 -38.41 4.83
N LEU A 366 74.57 -39.64 4.46
CA LEU A 366 75.50 -40.72 4.09
C LEU A 366 76.25 -40.45 2.78
N LEU A 367 75.67 -39.67 1.86
CA LEU A 367 76.30 -39.24 0.62
C LEU A 367 77.47 -38.27 0.85
N LYS A 368 77.35 -37.40 1.86
CA LYS A 368 78.34 -36.36 2.23
C LYS A 368 79.59 -36.92 2.92
N ASP A 369 79.59 -38.18 3.33
CA ASP A 369 80.74 -38.83 3.97
C ASP A 369 81.87 -39.12 2.96
N SER A 370 83.09 -38.63 3.24
CA SER A 370 84.25 -38.72 2.35
C SER A 370 84.87 -40.12 2.28
N THR A 371 84.47 -41.03 3.17
CA THR A 371 85.00 -42.40 3.26
C THR A 371 84.33 -43.41 2.31
N LYS A 372 83.22 -43.03 1.66
CA LYS A 372 82.41 -43.92 0.82
C LYS A 372 82.95 -44.02 -0.63
N SER A 373 83.01 -45.25 -1.15
CA SER A 373 83.39 -45.56 -2.54
C SER A 373 82.51 -44.87 -3.58
N ARG A 374 83.09 -44.54 -4.75
CA ARG A 374 82.39 -43.93 -5.90
C ARG A 374 81.15 -44.73 -6.35
N ARG A 375 81.21 -46.06 -6.26
CA ARG A 375 80.07 -46.97 -6.57
C ARG A 375 78.97 -46.88 -5.52
N THR A 376 79.34 -46.70 -4.25
CA THR A 376 78.41 -46.54 -3.14
C THR A 376 77.68 -45.19 -3.19
N LYS A 377 78.39 -44.12 -3.60
CA LYS A 377 77.77 -42.80 -3.81
C LYS A 377 76.74 -42.80 -4.94
N ALA A 378 77.06 -43.41 -6.09
CA ALA A 378 76.10 -43.55 -7.19
C ALA A 378 74.84 -44.39 -6.81
N ASN A 379 75.01 -45.39 -5.94
CA ASN A 379 73.88 -46.17 -5.41
C ASN A 379 73.01 -45.36 -4.43
N LEU A 380 73.62 -44.49 -3.61
CA LEU A 380 72.91 -43.60 -2.69
C LEU A 380 72.15 -42.50 -3.46
N GLU A 381 72.74 -41.91 -4.50
CA GLU A 381 72.06 -40.96 -5.40
C GLU A 381 70.84 -41.61 -6.09
N ASN A 382 70.99 -42.82 -6.63
CA ASN A 382 69.86 -43.56 -7.19
C ASN A 382 68.80 -43.92 -6.12
N GLY A 383 69.23 -44.20 -4.89
CA GLY A 383 68.35 -44.44 -3.75
C GLY A 383 67.51 -43.21 -3.38
N ILE A 384 68.16 -42.05 -3.31
CA ILE A 384 67.51 -40.75 -3.09
C ILE A 384 66.50 -40.47 -4.20
N LEU A 385 66.91 -40.63 -5.47
CA LEU A 385 66.03 -40.34 -6.60
C LEU A 385 64.81 -41.27 -6.66
N LYS A 386 64.96 -42.55 -6.25
CA LYS A 386 63.85 -43.50 -6.13
C LYS A 386 62.90 -43.13 -4.99
N LYS A 387 63.45 -42.76 -3.82
CA LYS A 387 62.68 -42.33 -2.65
C LYS A 387 61.98 -41.00 -2.88
N GLN A 388 62.59 -40.07 -3.63
CA GLN A 388 61.99 -38.82 -4.04
C GLN A 388 60.77 -39.08 -4.95
N LYS A 389 60.90 -39.96 -5.95
CA LYS A 389 59.76 -40.36 -6.79
C LYS A 389 58.65 -41.04 -6.01
N GLU A 390 59.00 -41.89 -5.03
CA GLU A 390 58.03 -42.52 -4.12
C GLU A 390 57.27 -41.45 -3.32
N LYS A 391 58.00 -40.48 -2.76
CA LYS A 391 57.44 -39.34 -2.04
C LYS A 391 56.51 -38.49 -2.92
N ASP A 392 56.94 -38.11 -4.12
CA ASP A 392 56.14 -37.32 -5.06
C ASP A 392 54.84 -38.04 -5.44
N THR A 393 54.89 -39.37 -5.58
CA THR A 393 53.70 -40.20 -5.88
C THR A 393 52.73 -40.21 -4.70
N LEU A 394 53.24 -40.37 -3.47
CA LEU A 394 52.40 -40.31 -2.27
C LEU A 394 51.84 -38.90 -2.01
N GLU A 395 52.60 -37.85 -2.30
CA GLU A 395 52.12 -36.45 -2.25
C GLU A 395 51.01 -36.19 -3.28
N GLN A 396 51.04 -36.85 -4.44
CA GLN A 396 49.93 -36.80 -5.39
C GLN A 396 48.69 -37.53 -4.86
N ILE A 397 48.85 -38.76 -4.37
CA ILE A 397 47.73 -39.54 -3.79
C ILE A 397 47.10 -38.80 -2.59
N LEU A 398 47.92 -38.16 -1.76
CA LEU A 398 47.45 -37.32 -0.65
C LEU A 398 46.60 -36.14 -1.14
N ARG A 399 46.99 -35.50 -2.24
CA ARG A 399 46.21 -34.41 -2.85
C ARG A 399 44.86 -34.90 -3.33
N ASP A 400 44.80 -36.07 -3.95
CA ASP A 400 43.57 -36.65 -4.45
C ASP A 400 42.60 -36.96 -3.29
N TYR A 401 43.07 -37.62 -2.21
CA TYR A 401 42.26 -37.85 -1.01
C TYR A 401 41.78 -36.57 -0.31
N LYS A 402 42.61 -35.52 -0.27
CA LYS A 402 42.20 -34.20 0.26
C LYS A 402 41.12 -33.54 -0.60
N SER A 403 41.17 -33.75 -1.92
CA SER A 403 40.12 -33.27 -2.83
C SER A 403 38.80 -33.99 -2.59
N ASP A 404 38.83 -35.31 -2.39
CA ASP A 404 37.65 -36.12 -2.08
C ASP A 404 37.03 -35.70 -0.73
N LEU A 405 37.87 -35.42 0.27
CA LEU A 405 37.46 -34.91 1.58
C LEU A 405 36.70 -33.58 1.44
N PHE A 406 37.27 -32.65 0.66
CA PHE A 406 36.64 -31.35 0.42
C PHE A 406 35.28 -31.50 -0.29
N PHE A 407 35.18 -32.42 -1.25
CA PHE A 407 33.92 -32.70 -1.94
C PHE A 407 32.85 -33.24 -0.97
N GLN A 408 33.18 -34.26 -0.17
CA GLN A 408 32.25 -34.86 0.78
C GLN A 408 31.77 -33.86 1.85
N VAL A 409 32.67 -33.03 2.39
CA VAL A 409 32.30 -31.95 3.34
C VAL A 409 31.39 -30.90 2.68
N THR A 410 31.60 -30.60 1.40
CA THR A 410 30.74 -29.68 0.65
C THR A 410 29.33 -30.26 0.50
N VAL A 411 29.21 -31.55 0.16
CA VAL A 411 27.92 -32.25 0.07
C VAL A 411 27.19 -32.19 1.42
N LEU A 412 27.88 -32.51 2.53
CA LEU A 412 27.29 -32.48 3.87
C LEU A 412 26.72 -31.09 4.23
N ASN A 413 27.48 -30.03 3.94
CA ASN A 413 27.03 -28.65 4.16
C ASN A 413 25.81 -28.29 3.31
N THR A 414 25.71 -28.76 2.07
CA THR A 414 24.52 -28.52 1.23
C THR A 414 23.29 -29.23 1.76
N VAL A 415 23.43 -30.47 2.23
CA VAL A 415 22.34 -31.26 2.82
C VAL A 415 21.84 -30.62 4.12
N ASN A 416 22.76 -30.14 4.98
CA ASN A 416 22.40 -29.42 6.20
C ASN A 416 21.60 -28.14 5.91
N LYS A 417 21.95 -27.38 4.87
CA LYS A 417 21.15 -26.21 4.44
C LYS A 417 19.74 -26.60 3.97
N ILE A 418 19.59 -27.76 3.33
CA ILE A 418 18.28 -28.26 2.91
C ILE A 418 17.45 -28.67 4.14
N ILE A 419 18.04 -29.35 5.12
CA ILE A 419 17.40 -29.69 6.39
C ILE A 419 16.88 -28.43 7.10
N GLN A 420 17.71 -27.39 7.23
CA GLN A 420 17.30 -26.12 7.85
C GLN A 420 16.11 -25.46 7.14
N LYS A 421 16.03 -25.56 5.81
CA LYS A 421 14.87 -25.06 5.05
C LYS A 421 13.59 -25.83 5.38
N PHE A 422 13.67 -27.16 5.48
CA PHE A 422 12.51 -27.97 5.88
C PHE A 422 12.08 -27.66 7.31
N GLU A 423 13.02 -27.53 8.25
CA GLU A 423 12.74 -27.15 9.65
C GLU A 423 12.02 -25.80 9.73
N GLY A 424 12.53 -24.78 9.02
CA GLY A 424 11.90 -23.46 8.98
C GLY A 424 10.50 -23.44 8.33
N ASN A 425 10.22 -24.35 7.40
CA ASN A 425 8.88 -24.49 6.83
C ASN A 425 7.91 -25.17 7.82
N ILE A 426 8.38 -26.20 8.54
CA ILE A 426 7.59 -26.88 9.57
C ILE A 426 7.19 -25.90 10.68
N GLU A 427 8.11 -25.04 11.15
CA GLU A 427 7.81 -24.02 12.15
C GLU A 427 6.71 -23.05 11.69
N LYS A 428 6.76 -22.61 10.43
CA LYS A 428 5.71 -21.76 9.83
C LYS A 428 4.36 -22.47 9.83
N TYR A 429 4.33 -23.74 9.42
CA TYR A 429 3.09 -24.52 9.40
C TYR A 429 2.53 -24.73 10.82
N HIS A 430 3.37 -24.99 11.82
CA HIS A 430 2.93 -25.06 13.22
C HIS A 430 2.35 -23.72 13.72
N SER A 431 2.96 -22.59 13.37
CA SER A 431 2.41 -21.28 13.70
C SER A 431 1.07 -21.01 13.02
N GLU A 432 0.91 -21.40 11.75
CA GLU A 432 -0.35 -21.26 11.02
C GLU A 432 -1.46 -22.12 11.64
N ILE A 433 -1.16 -23.39 11.96
CA ILE A 433 -2.10 -24.27 12.67
C ILE A 433 -2.51 -23.66 14.01
N GLY A 434 -1.56 -23.13 14.79
CA GLY A 434 -1.87 -22.48 16.07
C GLY A 434 -2.83 -21.29 15.93
N ASN A 435 -2.69 -20.50 14.85
CA ASN A 435 -3.62 -19.41 14.55
C ASN A 435 -5.00 -19.93 14.12
N LEU A 436 -5.03 -20.93 13.23
CA LEU A 436 -6.27 -21.55 12.76
C LEU A 436 -7.06 -22.21 13.88
N GLN A 437 -6.37 -22.88 14.83
CA GLN A 437 -6.99 -23.46 16.02
C GLN A 437 -7.53 -22.41 16.99
N ARG A 438 -6.87 -21.25 17.11
CA ARG A 438 -7.43 -20.12 17.89
C ARG A 438 -8.69 -19.58 17.24
N ILE A 439 -8.72 -19.46 15.91
CA ILE A 439 -9.91 -19.04 15.17
C ILE A 439 -11.04 -20.07 15.35
N GLN A 440 -10.72 -21.36 15.32
CA GLN A 440 -11.69 -22.43 15.59
C GLN A 440 -12.19 -22.44 17.04
N GLY A 441 -11.34 -22.05 18.00
CA GLY A 441 -11.70 -21.93 19.41
C GLY A 441 -12.52 -20.67 19.75
N LEU A 442 -12.69 -19.73 18.80
CA LEU A 442 -13.64 -18.63 18.90
C LEU A 442 -15.04 -19.14 18.53
N ASP A 443 -15.54 -20.13 19.29
CA ASP A 443 -16.90 -20.66 19.21
C ASP A 443 -17.89 -19.68 19.89
N GLU A 444 -18.04 -18.48 19.35
CA GLU A 444 -19.39 -17.94 19.21
C GLU A 444 -19.85 -18.41 17.85
N VAL A 445 -20.75 -19.40 17.81
CA VAL A 445 -21.53 -19.71 16.61
C VAL A 445 -22.13 -18.39 16.16
N SER A 446 -21.51 -17.74 15.18
CA SER A 446 -22.02 -16.48 14.68
C SER A 446 -23.38 -16.80 14.09
N LYS A 447 -24.41 -16.39 14.80
CA LYS A 447 -25.77 -16.46 14.31
C LYS A 447 -25.79 -15.62 13.04
N ASP A 448 -26.32 -16.16 11.95
CA ASP A 448 -26.54 -15.39 10.74
C ASP A 448 -27.68 -14.38 10.99
N PHE A 449 -27.31 -13.27 11.63
CA PHE A 449 -28.21 -12.18 11.94
C PHE A 449 -28.81 -11.56 10.68
N ILE A 450 -28.12 -11.65 9.54
CA ILE A 450 -28.61 -11.11 8.27
C ILE A 450 -29.78 -11.95 7.76
N GLU A 451 -29.65 -13.28 7.78
CA GLU A 451 -30.73 -14.17 7.36
C GLU A 451 -31.92 -14.14 8.35
N GLU A 452 -31.66 -14.05 9.65
CA GLU A 452 -32.70 -13.89 10.67
C GLU A 452 -33.47 -12.57 10.49
N GLU A 453 -32.78 -11.46 10.24
CA GLU A 453 -33.43 -10.15 10.08
C GLU A 453 -34.25 -10.09 8.79
N LYS A 454 -33.77 -10.69 7.69
CA LYS A 454 -34.53 -10.83 6.44
C LYS A 454 -35.83 -11.60 6.63
N ASP A 455 -35.82 -12.69 7.39
CA ASP A 455 -37.03 -13.47 7.63
C ASP A 455 -38.01 -12.72 8.56
N LYS A 456 -37.51 -11.94 9.54
CA LYS A 456 -38.34 -11.03 10.37
C LYS A 456 -38.95 -9.88 9.58
N GLU A 457 -38.23 -9.29 8.63
CA GLU A 457 -38.76 -8.24 7.73
C GLU A 457 -39.92 -8.77 6.88
N LYS A 458 -39.80 -9.98 6.32
CA LYS A 458 -40.91 -10.63 5.60
C LYS A 458 -42.14 -10.82 6.50
N LEU A 459 -41.93 -11.22 7.76
CA LEU A 459 -43.02 -11.38 8.71
C LEU A 459 -43.70 -10.02 9.04
N LYS A 460 -42.94 -8.93 9.12
CA LYS A 460 -43.49 -7.56 9.28
C LYS A 460 -44.34 -7.17 8.07
N SER A 461 -43.85 -7.39 6.85
CA SER A 461 -44.60 -7.11 5.60
C SER A 461 -45.94 -7.84 5.56
N ILE A 462 -45.97 -9.13 5.91
CA ILE A 462 -47.23 -9.91 5.95
C ILE A 462 -48.19 -9.37 7.02
N ASN A 463 -47.68 -8.95 8.19
CA ASN A 463 -48.51 -8.34 9.23
C ASN A 463 -49.11 -6.99 8.81
N GLU A 464 -48.37 -6.18 8.06
CA GLU A 464 -48.86 -4.92 7.49
C GLU A 464 -49.96 -5.16 6.45
N GLU A 465 -49.80 -6.14 5.57
CA GLU A 465 -50.84 -6.55 4.61
C GLU A 465 -52.14 -6.99 5.32
N ILE A 466 -52.04 -7.80 6.39
CA ILE A 466 -53.19 -8.21 7.20
C ILE A 466 -53.90 -6.99 7.84
N LEU A 467 -53.13 -6.01 8.33
CA LEU A 467 -53.69 -4.80 8.92
C LEU A 467 -54.42 -3.94 7.88
N GLN A 468 -53.88 -3.85 6.66
CA GLN A 468 -54.50 -3.13 5.54
C GLN A 468 -55.82 -3.78 5.11
N ILE A 469 -55.85 -5.12 4.96
CA ILE A 469 -57.08 -5.87 4.67
C ILE A 469 -58.14 -5.65 5.77
N LYS A 470 -57.73 -5.72 7.05
CA LYS A 470 -58.62 -5.43 8.20
C LYS A 470 -59.13 -3.99 8.22
N THR A 471 -58.33 -3.04 7.74
CA THR A 471 -58.71 -1.62 7.64
C THR A 471 -59.73 -1.41 6.53
N ARG A 472 -59.54 -2.01 5.35
CA ARG A 472 -60.52 -1.95 4.25
C ARG A 472 -61.89 -2.52 4.65
N LYS A 473 -61.92 -3.60 5.44
CA LYS A 473 -63.15 -4.22 5.95
C LYS A 473 -63.97 -3.35 6.91
N LYS A 474 -63.41 -2.24 7.43
CA LYS A 474 -64.14 -1.29 8.29
C LYS A 474 -65.08 -0.38 7.49
N PHE A 475 -64.97 -0.37 6.16
CA PHE A 475 -65.72 0.53 5.30
C PHE A 475 -66.63 -0.23 4.33
N ASP A 476 -67.90 0.18 4.29
CA ASP A 476 -68.93 -0.49 3.48
C ASP A 476 -68.92 -0.05 2.01
N ARG A 477 -68.29 1.08 1.69
CA ARG A 477 -68.23 1.67 0.33
C ARG A 477 -66.80 1.68 -0.19
N THR A 478 -66.64 1.59 -1.51
CA THR A 478 -65.32 1.77 -2.15
C THR A 478 -64.96 3.26 -2.27
N PRO A 479 -63.67 3.60 -2.40
CA PRO A 479 -63.24 4.98 -2.67
C PRO A 479 -63.92 5.58 -3.92
N ASP A 480 -64.12 4.76 -4.97
CA ASP A 480 -64.82 5.17 -6.21
C ASP A 480 -66.30 5.46 -5.98
N GLU A 481 -67.01 4.63 -5.20
CA GLU A 481 -68.42 4.88 -4.87
C GLU A 481 -68.61 6.17 -4.07
N ILE A 482 -67.61 6.54 -3.26
CA ILE A 482 -67.63 7.80 -2.49
C ILE A 482 -67.32 8.99 -3.40
N TYR A 483 -66.35 8.83 -4.31
CA TYR A 483 -66.02 9.85 -5.32
C TYR A 483 -67.21 10.15 -6.24
N ASP A 484 -67.86 9.12 -6.80
CA ASP A 484 -69.01 9.26 -7.69
C ASP A 484 -70.19 9.98 -6.99
N GLN A 485 -70.38 9.73 -5.69
CA GLN A 485 -71.37 10.44 -4.88
C GLN A 485 -71.03 11.91 -4.68
N ILE A 486 -69.76 12.23 -4.44
CA ILE A 486 -69.28 13.62 -4.35
C ILE A 486 -69.49 14.34 -5.69
N GLU A 487 -69.11 13.70 -6.81
CA GLU A 487 -69.25 14.26 -8.15
C GLU A 487 -70.73 14.52 -8.50
N MET A 488 -71.63 13.57 -8.22
CA MET A 488 -73.07 13.78 -8.41
C MET A 488 -73.65 14.90 -7.54
N LEU A 489 -73.20 15.03 -6.29
CA LEU A 489 -73.68 16.08 -5.38
C LEU A 489 -73.19 17.47 -5.82
N LEU A 490 -71.95 17.59 -6.28
CA LEU A 490 -71.38 18.83 -6.81
C LEU A 490 -71.98 19.21 -8.18
N ALA A 491 -72.25 18.23 -9.05
CA ALA A 491 -72.93 18.46 -10.34
C ALA A 491 -74.38 18.96 -10.16
N ASN A 492 -75.08 18.49 -9.13
CA ASN A 492 -76.43 18.98 -8.78
C ASN A 492 -76.42 20.43 -8.27
N GLU A 493 -75.35 20.89 -7.58
CA GLU A 493 -75.20 22.29 -7.19
C GLU A 493 -74.95 23.20 -8.40
N SER A 494 -74.10 22.77 -9.35
CA SER A 494 -73.88 23.50 -10.60
C SER A 494 -75.15 23.63 -11.46
N SER A 495 -76.12 22.72 -11.27
CA SER A 495 -77.41 22.70 -11.96
C SER A 495 -78.49 23.56 -11.27
N GLN A 496 -78.35 23.89 -9.99
CA GLN A 496 -79.30 24.77 -9.27
C GLN A 496 -79.04 26.27 -9.54
N THR A 497 -77.86 26.63 -10.02
CA THR A 497 -77.50 28.00 -10.43
C THR A 497 -77.80 28.31 -11.90
N SER A 498 -78.21 27.33 -12.72
CA SER A 498 -78.47 27.53 -14.15
C SER A 498 -79.97 27.44 -14.51
N LYS A 499 -80.71 28.50 -14.19
CA LYS A 499 -81.85 28.95 -15.02
C LYS A 499 -81.67 30.42 -15.35
N PHE A 500 -80.76 30.72 -16.27
CA PHE A 500 -80.99 31.66 -17.37
C PHE A 500 -79.85 31.52 -18.40
N GLU A 501 -80.29 31.37 -19.65
CA GLU A 501 -79.59 31.58 -20.92
C GLU A 501 -78.71 30.47 -21.53
N THR A 502 -79.13 30.18 -22.76
CA THR A 502 -78.73 29.23 -23.78
C THR A 502 -77.43 29.59 -24.51
N GLU A 503 -76.75 28.52 -24.93
CA GLU A 503 -75.94 28.36 -26.15
C GLU A 503 -74.65 29.21 -26.32
N LYS A 504 -73.50 28.53 -26.27
CA LYS A 504 -72.81 28.04 -27.48
C LYS A 504 -71.63 27.12 -27.15
N GLU A 505 -71.52 26.04 -27.91
CA GLU A 505 -70.30 25.24 -28.07
C GLU A 505 -69.12 26.12 -28.49
N GLN A 506 -68.01 26.00 -27.78
CA GLN A 506 -66.67 26.10 -28.36
C GLN A 506 -65.82 24.97 -27.78
N THR A 507 -65.59 23.97 -28.61
CA THR A 507 -64.46 23.04 -28.52
C THR A 507 -63.16 23.84 -28.39
N ILE A 508 -62.45 23.67 -27.27
CA ILE A 508 -61.01 23.90 -27.19
C ILE A 508 -60.40 22.61 -26.70
N ASP A 509 -59.93 21.85 -27.68
CA ASP A 509 -58.88 20.84 -27.55
C ASP A 509 -57.59 21.56 -27.11
N LEU A 510 -57.14 21.30 -25.89
CA LEU A 510 -55.78 21.60 -25.47
C LEU A 510 -55.25 20.37 -24.72
N GLY A 511 -54.41 19.64 -25.45
CA GLY A 511 -53.72 18.44 -25.02
C GLY A 511 -52.82 18.67 -23.81
N ILE A 512 -52.69 17.59 -23.06
CA ILE A 512 -51.86 17.40 -21.87
C ILE A 512 -50.39 17.26 -22.32
N ASP A 513 -49.79 18.32 -22.86
CA ASP A 513 -48.38 18.31 -23.26
C ASP A 513 -47.57 19.51 -22.73
N ASP A 514 -48.14 20.37 -21.88
CA ASP A 514 -47.47 21.58 -21.34
C ASP A 514 -47.11 21.51 -19.84
N LEU A 515 -47.05 20.31 -19.24
CA LEU A 515 -46.65 20.12 -17.84
C LEU A 515 -45.37 19.28 -17.64
N PHE A 516 -44.72 18.88 -18.73
CA PHE A 516 -43.38 18.29 -18.71
C PHE A 516 -42.39 19.24 -19.38
N HIS A 517 -41.97 20.27 -18.64
CA HIS A 517 -40.63 20.81 -18.86
C HIS A 517 -39.67 20.03 -17.97
N ASP A 518 -39.20 18.91 -18.52
CA ASP A 518 -37.86 18.44 -18.22
C ASP A 518 -36.90 19.58 -18.56
N GLU A 519 -36.29 20.20 -17.54
CA GLU A 519 -35.02 20.89 -17.75
C GLU A 519 -34.02 19.82 -18.18
N VAL A 520 -33.91 19.69 -19.50
CA VAL A 520 -32.84 18.99 -20.18
C VAL A 520 -31.53 19.52 -19.62
N ILE A 521 -30.80 18.66 -18.91
CA ILE A 521 -29.38 18.81 -18.64
C ILE A 521 -28.69 18.94 -20.00
N GLU A 522 -28.42 20.17 -20.44
CA GLU A 522 -27.53 20.43 -21.57
C GLU A 522 -26.12 19.98 -21.16
N GLN A 523 -25.66 18.89 -21.79
CA GLN A 523 -24.24 18.58 -21.86
C GLN A 523 -23.48 19.79 -22.46
N PRO A 524 -22.31 20.16 -21.92
CA PRO A 524 -21.54 21.28 -22.45
C PRO A 524 -21.08 20.97 -23.88
N ARG A 525 -21.66 21.68 -24.85
CA ARG A 525 -21.13 21.73 -26.22
C ARG A 525 -19.83 22.52 -26.21
N TYR A 526 -18.74 21.83 -26.53
CA TYR A 526 -17.45 22.43 -26.85
C TYR A 526 -17.62 23.57 -27.86
N LYS A 527 -17.22 24.79 -27.49
CA LYS A 527 -16.94 25.86 -28.45
C LYS A 527 -15.66 25.51 -29.18
N VAL A 528 -15.78 25.17 -30.46
CA VAL A 528 -14.69 25.26 -31.42
C VAL A 528 -14.31 26.74 -31.51
N VAL A 529 -13.18 27.11 -30.92
CA VAL A 529 -12.52 28.39 -31.19
C VAL A 529 -11.82 28.22 -32.53
N GLU A 530 -12.34 28.89 -33.55
CA GLU A 530 -11.65 29.06 -34.82
C GLU A 530 -10.29 29.74 -34.55
N MET A 531 -9.22 29.02 -34.89
CA MET A 531 -7.87 29.56 -34.89
C MET A 531 -7.75 30.66 -35.95
N ILE A 532 -7.57 31.90 -35.52
CA ILE A 532 -6.94 32.92 -36.36
C ILE A 532 -5.42 32.75 -36.18
N PRO A 533 -4.64 32.51 -37.25
CA PRO A 533 -3.20 32.32 -37.14
C PRO A 533 -2.52 33.65 -36.81
N ALA A 534 -1.92 33.74 -35.62
CA ALA A 534 -1.02 34.83 -35.31
C ALA A 534 0.27 34.65 -36.13
N GLN A 535 0.49 35.64 -37.00
CA GLN A 535 1.67 35.79 -37.82
C GLN A 535 2.94 35.76 -36.97
N THR A 536 3.93 35.03 -37.46
CA THR A 536 5.34 35.13 -37.10
C THR A 536 5.79 36.59 -37.17
N ILE A 537 6.11 37.18 -36.01
CA ILE A 537 7.01 38.35 -35.95
C ILE A 537 8.35 37.86 -35.42
N GLN A 538 9.31 37.85 -36.33
CA GLN A 538 10.73 37.70 -36.07
C GLN A 538 11.25 38.92 -35.29
N SER A 539 12.17 38.62 -34.38
CA SER A 539 13.35 39.39 -33.97
C SER A 539 13.41 40.90 -34.27
N ASP A 540 13.58 41.68 -33.22
CA ASP A 540 14.63 42.70 -33.03
C ASP A 540 14.60 43.04 -31.52
N GLY A 541 15.65 42.94 -30.70
CA GLY A 541 17.04 43.24 -30.96
C GLY A 541 17.43 44.59 -30.34
N VAL A 542 17.27 44.82 -29.02
CA VAL A 542 17.93 45.96 -28.34
C VAL A 542 18.33 45.63 -26.90
N VAL A 543 19.64 45.74 -26.65
CA VAL A 543 20.38 45.80 -25.40
C VAL A 543 20.28 47.22 -24.81
N ALA A 544 20.15 47.39 -23.49
CA ALA A 544 20.97 48.31 -22.66
C ALA A 544 20.33 48.71 -21.30
N GLY A 545 21.16 48.66 -20.25
CA GLY A 545 21.12 49.53 -19.05
C GLY A 545 20.17 49.08 -17.93
N GLY A 546 20.58 48.84 -16.68
CA GLY A 546 21.57 49.56 -15.88
C GLY A 546 20.86 50.56 -14.94
N VAL A 547 21.41 50.75 -13.72
CA VAL A 547 20.99 51.66 -12.61
C VAL A 547 19.98 50.99 -11.64
N SER A 548 20.29 50.61 -10.39
CA SER A 548 21.02 51.16 -9.21
C SER A 548 20.20 52.10 -8.30
N TYR A 549 20.15 51.72 -7.02
CA TYR A 549 19.86 52.50 -5.80
C TYR A 549 18.47 53.11 -5.56
N GLY A 550 17.94 52.85 -4.36
CA GLY A 550 17.05 53.77 -3.67
C GLY A 550 16.20 53.17 -2.54
N ALA A 551 16.68 53.40 -1.30
CA ALA A 551 16.01 53.28 0.02
C ALA A 551 15.80 51.89 0.62
#